data_AF-A0A7J9YM15-F1
#
_entry.id   AF-A0A7J9YM15-F1
#
_cell.length_a   1.000
_cell.length_b   1.000
_cell.length_c   1.000
_cell.angle_alpha   90.00
_cell.angle_beta   90.00
_cell.angle_gamma   90.00
#
_symmetry.space_group_name_H-M   'P 1'
#
loop_
_entity.id
_entity.type
_entity.pdbx_description
1 polymer ?
#
loop_
_entity_poly.entity_id
_entity_poly.type
_entity_poly.pdbx_seq_one_letter_code
_entity_poly.pdbx_strand_id
1 'polypeptide(L)' 'MFKVYCPRHGSDVLLGYGRVRQVINVRPGVIVVELRCYDGEIVRLLTGSRADTVAPVTEPVAG' A
#
# COMPACT_ATOMS: atom_id res chain seq x y z
N MET A 1 6.74 5.44 9.54
CA MET A 1 5.85 4.28 9.74
C MET A 1 4.67 4.43 8.78
N PHE A 2 4.12 3.34 8.28
CA PHE A 2 3.01 3.32 7.33
C PHE A 2 1.80 2.65 7.98
N LYS A 3 0.66 3.35 8.00
CA LYS A 3 -0.62 2.76 8.41
C LYS A 3 -1.30 2.20 7.17
N VAL A 4 -1.57 0.89 7.17
CA VAL A 4 -2.17 0.18 6.03
C VAL A 4 -3.21 -0.83 6.52
N TYR A 5 -4.28 -1.01 5.75
CA TYR A 5 -5.23 -2.09 6.00
C TYR A 5 -4.65 -3.40 5.47
N CYS A 6 -4.61 -4.44 6.33
CA CYS A 6 -4.25 -5.79 5.89
C CYS A 6 -5.52 -6.64 5.77
N PRO A 7 -5.88 -7.13 4.57
CA PRO A 7 -7.11 -7.89 4.38
C PRO A 7 -7.12 -9.23 5.12
N ARG A 8 -5.96 -9.82 5.38
CA ARG A 8 -5.83 -11.07 6.15
C ARG A 8 -6.08 -10.90 7.64
N HIS A 9 -5.66 -9.79 8.23
CA HIS A 9 -5.97 -9.47 9.63
C HIS A 9 -7.36 -8.84 9.80
N GLY A 10 -7.92 -8.31 8.72
CA GLY A 10 -9.19 -7.57 8.76
C GLY A 10 -9.09 -6.22 9.48
N SER A 11 -7.87 -5.69 9.66
CA SER A 11 -7.62 -4.50 10.47
C SER A 11 -6.50 -3.63 9.91
N ASP A 12 -6.44 -2.38 10.38
CA ASP A 12 -5.29 -1.51 10.17
C ASP A 12 -4.07 -2.00 10.98
N VAL A 13 -2.89 -1.93 10.35
CA VAL A 13 -1.60 -2.26 10.97
C VAL A 13 -0.57 -1.16 10.71
N LEU A 14 0.41 -1.05 11.61
CA LEU A 14 1.55 -0.13 11.46
C LEU A 14 2.79 -0.90 11.02
N LEU A 15 3.30 -0.56 9.84
CA LEU A 15 4.49 -1.17 9.24
C LEU A 15 5.67 -0.18 9.22
N GLY A 16 6.85 -0.69 9.55
CA GLY A 16 8.10 0.07 9.45
C GLY A 16 8.71 0.07 8.04
N TYR A 17 9.72 0.92 7.84
CA TYR A 17 10.41 1.04 6.55
C TYR A 17 11.06 -0.27 6.08
N GLY A 18 11.55 -1.11 7.00
CA GLY A 18 12.12 -2.42 6.65
C GLY A 18 11.13 -3.42 6.04
N ARG A 19 9.84 -3.08 5.97
CA ARG A 19 8.80 -3.86 5.30
C ARG A 19 8.48 -3.37 3.88
N VAL A 20 9.05 -2.23 3.46
CA VAL A 20 8.87 -1.72 2.11
C VAL A 20 9.60 -2.64 1.12
N ARG A 21 8.88 -3.11 0.12
CA ARG A 21 9.45 -3.91 -0.98
C ARG A 21 9.80 -3.04 -2.18
N GLN A 22 8.91 -2.12 -2.53
CA GLN A 22 9.06 -1.27 -3.71
C GLN A 22 8.34 0.05 -3.51
N VAL A 23 8.90 1.10 -4.12
CA VAL A 23 8.27 2.41 -4.25
C VAL A 23 8.18 2.74 -5.74
N ILE A 24 6.96 2.99 -6.22
CA ILE A 24 6.66 3.16 -7.65
C ILE A 24 6.06 4.55 -7.85
N ASN A 25 6.74 5.38 -8.64
CA ASN A 25 6.12 6.59 -9.18
C ASN A 25 5.22 6.19 -10.36
N VAL A 26 3.92 6.08 -10.12
CA VAL A 26 2.95 5.65 -11.14
C VAL A 26 2.73 6.76 -12.17
N ARG A 27 2.61 8.00 -11.68
CA ARG A 27 2.52 9.24 -12.48
C ARG A 27 2.93 10.43 -11.60
N PRO A 28 3.19 11.62 -12.16
CA PRO A 28 3.58 12.78 -11.37
C PRO A 28 2.61 13.06 -10.21
N GLY A 29 3.12 13.00 -8.97
CA GLY A 29 2.36 13.22 -7.74
C GLY A 29 1.61 12.00 -7.19
N VAL A 30 1.69 10.82 -7.82
CA VAL A 30 1.06 9.58 -7.35
C VAL A 30 2.12 8.48 -7.20
N ILE A 31 2.24 7.97 -5.98
CA ILE A 31 3.23 6.99 -5.57
C ILE A 31 2.51 5.78 -4.99
N VAL A 32 2.87 4.59 -5.43
CA VAL A 32 2.48 3.34 -4.78
C VAL A 32 3.66 2.82 -3.98
N VAL A 33 3.43 2.55 -2.70
CA VAL A 33 4.38 1.86 -1.83
C VAL A 33 3.85 0.44 -1.62
N GLU A 34 4.62 -0.57 -2.04
CA GLU A 34 4.32 -1.96 -1.74
C GLU A 34 5.02 -2.36 -0.43
N LEU A 35 4.25 -2.87 0.53
CA LEU A 35 4.76 -3.32 1.82
C LEU A 35 4.40 -4.77 2.08
N ARG A 36 5.27 -5.48 2.81
CA ARG A 36 5.00 -6.83 3.30
C ARG A 36 4.53 -6.79 4.75
N CYS A 37 3.29 -7.19 4.99
CA CYS A 37 2.71 -7.30 6.32
C CYS A 37 3.39 -8.41 7.16
N TYR A 38 3.08 -8.50 8.47
CA TYR A 38 3.72 -9.44 9.40
C TYR A 38 3.46 -10.91 9.04
N ASP A 39 2.29 -11.20 8.48
CA ASP A 39 1.86 -12.52 7.98
C ASP A 39 2.36 -12.84 6.55
N GLY A 40 3.08 -11.90 5.94
CA GLY A 40 3.61 -12.02 4.60
C GLY A 40 2.72 -11.49 3.48
N GLU A 41 1.50 -11.01 3.79
CA GLU A 41 0.60 -10.39 2.81
C GLU A 41 1.24 -9.15 2.17
N ILE A 42 1.02 -8.95 0.87
CA ILE A 42 1.53 -7.77 0.16
C ILE A 42 0.42 -6.74 0.08
N VAL A 43 0.64 -5.61 0.74
CA VAL A 43 -0.32 -4.51 0.78
C VAL A 43 0.24 -3.31 0.01
N ARG A 44 -0.66 -2.57 -0.65
CA ARG A 44 -0.32 -1.39 -1.44
C ARG A 44 -0.86 -0.16 -0.75
N LEU A 45 0.02 0.80 -0.50
CA LEU A 45 -0.35 2.12 -0.01
C LEU A 45 -0.21 3.13 -1.15
N LEU A 46 -1.31 3.77 -1.51
CA LEU A 46 -1.28 4.91 -2.41
C LEU A 46 -0.94 6.18 -1.62
N THR A 47 0.02 6.96 -2.11
CA THR A 47 0.48 8.20 -1.48
C THR A 47 0.98 9.20 -2.53
N GLY A 48 1.48 10.35 -2.08
CA GLY A 48 1.90 11.46 -2.93
C GLY A 48 0.88 12.61 -2.95
N SER A 49 1.31 13.75 -3.49
CA SER A 49 0.52 15.00 -3.48
C SER A 49 -0.76 14.98 -4.30
N ARG A 50 -0.97 13.95 -5.12
CA ARG A 50 -2.15 13.76 -5.98
C ARG A 50 -2.82 12.40 -5.75
N ALA A 51 -2.53 11.70 -4.65
CA ALA A 51 -3.11 10.38 -4.37
C ALA A 51 -4.65 10.39 -4.35
N ASP A 52 -5.25 11.42 -3.75
CA ASP A 52 -6.70 11.54 -3.57
C ASP A 52 -7.46 11.79 -4.90
N THR A 53 -6.75 12.07 -5.99
CA THR A 53 -7.33 12.24 -7.33
C THR A 53 -7.45 10.93 -8.11
N VAL A 54 -6.99 9.82 -7.52
CA VAL A 54 -7.13 8.48 -8.07
C VAL A 54 -8.29 7.82 -7.33
N ALA A 55 -9.32 7.37 -8.06
CA ALA A 55 -10.36 6.55 -7.46
C ALA A 55 -9.71 5.35 -6.76
N PRO A 56 -10.16 4.95 -5.55
CA PRO A 56 -9.57 3.83 -4.83
C PRO A 56 -9.65 2.58 -5.72
N VAL A 57 -8.48 2.08 -6.14
CA VAL A 57 -8.38 0.82 -6.88
C VAL A 57 -8.55 -0.30 -5.87
N THR A 58 -9.79 -0.60 -5.52
CA THR A 58 -10.17 -1.83 -4.81
C THR A 58 -10.31 -2.96 -5.83
N GLU A 59 -9.21 -3.37 -6.44
CA GLU A 59 -9.20 -4.64 -7.19
C GLU A 59 -8.39 -5.67 -6.41
N PRO A 60 -9.03 -6.75 -5.92
CA PRO A 60 -8.29 -7.90 -5.45
C PRO A 60 -7.51 -8.46 -6.65
N VAL A 61 -6.20 -8.63 -6.48
CA VAL A 61 -5.40 -9.39 -7.45
C VAL A 61 -5.89 -10.84 -7.36
N ALA A 62 -6.75 -11.24 -8.30
CA ALA A 62 -7.06 -12.64 -8.52
C ALA A 62 -5.76 -13.35 -8.92
N GLY A 63 -5.34 -14.30 -8.09
CA GLY A 63 -4.33 -15.30 -8.47
C GLY A 63 -4.91 -16.37 -9.38
#